data_AF-A0A6A5A4W8-F1
#
_entry.id   AF-A0A6A5A4W8-F1
#
_cell.length_a   1.000
_cell.length_b   1.000
_cell.length_c   1.000
_cell.angle_alpha   90.00
_cell.angle_beta   90.00
_cell.angle_gamma   90.00
#
_symmetry.space_group_name_H-M   'P 1'
#
loop_
_entity.id
_entity.type
_entity.pdbx_description
1 polymer ?
#
loop_
_entity_poly.entity_id
_entity_poly.type
_entity_poly.pdbx_seq_one_letter_code
_entity_poly.pdbx_strand_id
1 'polypeptide(L)'
;MGVQFDHLHECFGTVDSVSGFNHAPFDALQGGYLDRDFPFPTYMYPYTAGTAAFEVMPLSFMEPVAPYDAAINVPITGPVNAVILWVEYQLDAAGRHHVATGPSVVHAKQAVRFLPRGNASTVVEGFKDGALQLTTAVDFQAAEGVLSYAFQVAKSSAF
;
A
#
# COMPACT_ATOMS: atom_id res chain seq x y z
N MET A 1 1.09 -4.44 -3.08
CA MET A 1 2.53 -4.36 -3.46
C MET A 1 3.12 -3.05 -2.96
N GLY A 2 4.23 -3.08 -2.22
CA GLY A 2 4.98 -1.88 -1.83
C GLY A 2 5.81 -1.35 -2.99
N VAL A 3 5.78 -0.04 -3.20
CA VAL A 3 6.48 0.64 -4.31
C VAL A 3 7.15 1.94 -3.85
N GLN A 4 8.15 2.36 -4.60
CA GLN A 4 8.67 3.72 -4.61
C GLN A 4 8.19 4.43 -5.87
N PHE A 5 7.24 5.35 -5.73
CA PHE A 5 6.94 6.31 -6.80
C PHE A 5 8.02 7.38 -6.88
N ASP A 6 8.39 7.76 -8.11
CA ASP A 6 9.39 8.80 -8.35
C ASP A 6 8.93 10.15 -7.79
N HIS A 7 7.75 10.62 -8.22
CA HIS A 7 7.24 11.95 -7.86
C HIS A 7 5.82 11.96 -7.31
N LEU A 8 5.01 10.93 -7.57
CA LEU A 8 3.60 10.93 -7.15
C LEU A 8 3.44 11.09 -5.62
N HIS A 9 4.37 10.52 -4.85
CA HIS A 9 4.38 10.63 -3.40
C HIS A 9 4.58 12.06 -2.89
N GLU A 10 5.15 12.97 -3.70
CA GLU A 10 5.40 14.36 -3.30
C GLU A 10 4.11 15.18 -3.18
N CYS A 11 3.04 14.76 -3.85
CA CYS A 11 1.71 15.36 -3.71
C CYS A 11 1.04 15.02 -2.37
N PHE A 12 1.66 14.16 -1.56
CA PHE A 12 1.10 13.62 -0.33
C PHE A 12 2.10 13.77 0.83
N GLY A 13 1.59 14.14 2.00
CA GLY A 13 2.38 14.29 3.22
C GLY A 13 2.68 15.75 3.56
N THR A 14 3.57 15.91 4.53
CA THR A 14 3.83 17.21 5.18
C THR A 14 4.56 18.18 4.26
N VAL A 15 4.15 19.43 4.30
CA VAL A 15 4.75 20.55 3.57
C VAL A 15 6.01 21.06 4.27
N ASP A 16 6.03 20.99 5.61
CA ASP A 16 7.13 21.42 6.47
C ASP A 16 7.50 22.90 6.26
N SER A 17 8.61 23.21 5.58
CA SER A 17 9.05 24.58 5.34
C SER A 17 9.15 24.88 3.84
N VAL A 18 8.43 25.90 3.39
CA VAL A 18 8.47 26.39 2.01
C VAL A 18 8.79 27.88 2.01
N SER A 19 9.84 28.28 1.28
CA SER A 19 10.29 29.67 1.16
C SER A 19 10.54 30.36 2.51
N GLY A 20 10.96 29.61 3.53
CA GLY A 20 11.22 30.12 4.88
C GLY A 20 9.98 30.26 5.78
N PHE A 21 8.80 29.86 5.31
CA PHE A 21 7.57 29.85 6.10
C PHE A 21 7.29 28.44 6.66
N ASN A 22 7.03 28.38 7.95
CA ASN A 22 6.66 27.15 8.66
C ASN A 22 5.19 26.79 8.40
N HIS A 23 4.96 25.63 7.77
CA HIS A 23 3.64 25.08 7.45
C HIS A 23 3.18 23.99 8.42
N ALA A 24 3.87 23.78 9.54
CA ALA A 24 3.46 22.82 10.58
C ALA A 24 1.98 22.94 11.02
N PRO A 25 1.34 24.13 11.09
CA PRO A 25 -0.10 24.22 11.37
C PRO A 25 -0.97 23.55 10.32
N PHE A 26 -0.58 23.62 9.05
CA PHE A 26 -1.28 22.94 7.96
C PHE A 26 -1.04 21.42 8.02
N ASP A 27 0.19 21.01 8.28
CA ASP A 27 0.56 19.59 8.42
C ASP A 27 -0.21 18.91 9.57
N ALA A 28 -0.45 19.63 10.67
CA ALA A 28 -1.24 19.13 11.80
C ALA A 28 -2.71 18.80 11.42
N LEU A 29 -3.26 19.42 10.37
CA LEU A 29 -4.61 19.14 9.88
C LEU A 29 -4.69 17.91 8.97
N GLN A 30 -3.55 17.38 8.52
CA GLN A 30 -3.49 16.28 7.55
C GLN A 30 -3.48 14.88 8.17
N GLY A 31 -3.50 14.75 9.50
CA GLY A 31 -3.25 13.48 10.19
C GLY A 31 -4.04 12.27 9.68
N GLY A 32 -5.35 12.43 9.44
CA GLY A 32 -6.20 11.35 8.90
C GLY A 32 -6.32 11.29 7.37
N TYR A 33 -5.69 12.22 6.66
CA TYR A 33 -5.76 12.26 5.19
C TYR A 33 -4.93 11.13 4.54
N LEU A 34 -3.81 10.77 5.16
CA LEU A 34 -2.90 9.73 4.65
C LEU A 34 -3.40 8.30 4.92
N ASP A 35 -4.38 8.13 5.82
CA ASP A 35 -5.04 6.85 6.07
C ASP A 35 -6.06 6.47 4.99
N ARG A 36 -6.14 7.24 3.89
CA ARG A 36 -7.08 7.04 2.78
C ARG A 36 -6.42 6.40 1.57
N ASP A 37 -7.23 5.70 0.78
CA ASP A 37 -6.82 5.06 -0.46
C ASP A 37 -7.19 6.00 -1.58
N PHE A 38 -6.19 6.36 -2.38
CA PHE A 38 -6.37 7.29 -3.48
C PHE A 38 -6.42 6.51 -4.79
N PRO A 39 -7.46 6.70 -5.62
CA PRO A 39 -7.56 6.00 -6.89
C PRO A 39 -6.65 6.66 -7.95
N PHE A 40 -5.59 5.96 -8.35
CA PHE A 40 -4.66 6.42 -9.38
C PHE A 40 -4.56 5.44 -10.55
N PRO A 41 -4.46 5.93 -11.80
CA PRO A 41 -4.04 5.11 -12.94
C PRO A 41 -2.52 4.90 -12.86
N THR A 42 -2.05 3.87 -12.15
CA THR A 42 -0.63 3.77 -11.79
C THR A 42 0.29 3.56 -13.00
N TYR A 43 -0.23 3.13 -14.15
CA TYR A 43 0.53 3.04 -15.40
C TYR A 43 1.07 4.40 -15.88
N MET A 44 0.48 5.52 -15.43
CA MET A 44 0.91 6.87 -15.80
C MET A 44 2.02 7.43 -14.90
N TYR A 45 2.35 6.75 -13.80
CA TYR A 45 3.27 7.25 -12.79
C TYR A 45 4.43 6.27 -12.66
N PRO A 46 5.67 6.69 -12.97
CA PRO A 46 6.84 5.84 -12.78
C PRO A 46 7.00 5.42 -11.31
N TYR A 47 7.31 4.14 -11.10
CA TYR A 47 7.65 3.58 -9.81
C TYR A 47 8.55 2.35 -9.95
N THR A 48 9.25 2.02 -8.86
CA THR A 48 9.97 0.75 -8.70
C THR A 48 9.30 -0.08 -7.61
N ALA A 49 9.18 -1.40 -7.82
CA ALA A 49 8.65 -2.31 -6.81
C ALA A 49 9.65 -2.51 -5.66
N GLY A 50 9.22 -2.23 -4.43
CA GLY A 50 9.99 -2.47 -3.21
C GLY A 50 9.62 -3.78 -2.50
N THR A 51 8.52 -4.41 -2.91
CA THR A 51 8.14 -5.79 -2.53
C THR A 51 7.66 -6.53 -3.78
N ALA A 52 7.62 -7.86 -3.73
CA ALA A 52 6.79 -8.62 -4.67
C ALA A 52 5.30 -8.28 -4.46
N ALA A 53 4.45 -8.59 -5.45
CA ALA A 53 3.01 -8.64 -5.23
C ALA A 53 2.67 -9.78 -4.26
N PHE A 54 1.70 -9.56 -3.38
CA PHE A 54 1.23 -10.54 -2.41
C PHE A 54 -0.28 -10.38 -2.22
N GLU A 55 -0.96 -11.48 -1.92
CA GLU A 55 -2.39 -11.49 -1.65
C GLU A 55 -2.65 -10.93 -0.25
N VAL A 56 -3.60 -10.00 -0.14
CA VAL A 56 -3.99 -9.37 1.14
C VAL A 56 -5.28 -9.95 1.71
N MET A 57 -6.18 -10.43 0.85
CA MET A 57 -7.44 -11.04 1.26
C MET A 57 -7.94 -11.93 0.11
N PRO A 58 -8.02 -13.25 0.28
CA PRO A 58 -8.70 -14.12 -0.66
C PRO A 58 -10.22 -13.91 -0.55
N LEU A 59 -10.92 -13.90 -1.69
CA LEU A 59 -12.38 -13.85 -1.72
C LEU A 59 -12.93 -14.97 -2.61
N SER A 60 -13.72 -15.85 -2.03
CA SER A 60 -14.42 -16.91 -2.75
C SER A 60 -15.84 -16.48 -3.10
N PHE A 61 -16.13 -16.37 -4.40
CA PHE A 61 -17.49 -16.14 -4.90
C PHE A 61 -18.38 -17.39 -4.86
N MET A 62 -17.81 -18.53 -4.45
CA MET A 62 -18.55 -19.80 -4.29
C MET A 62 -19.08 -19.99 -2.86
N GLU A 63 -18.68 -19.13 -1.94
CA GLU A 63 -19.03 -19.21 -0.51
C GLU A 63 -19.77 -17.94 -0.06
N PRO A 64 -20.59 -18.02 1.00
CA PRO A 64 -21.12 -16.82 1.63
C PRO A 64 -20.00 -15.89 2.10
N VAL A 65 -20.24 -14.58 2.02
CA VAL A 65 -19.30 -13.58 2.52
C VAL A 65 -19.07 -13.78 4.03
N ALA A 66 -17.81 -13.83 4.43
CA ALA A 66 -17.39 -14.04 5.81
C ALA A 66 -16.41 -12.93 6.23
N PRO A 67 -16.37 -12.56 7.53
CA PRO A 67 -15.35 -11.65 8.03
C PRO A 67 -13.95 -12.20 7.81
N TYR A 68 -12.97 -11.31 7.68
CA TYR A 68 -11.57 -11.67 7.47
C TYR A 68 -10.66 -10.77 8.30
N ASP A 69 -9.77 -11.35 9.09
CA ASP A 69 -8.74 -10.64 9.85
C ASP A 69 -7.39 -11.34 9.62
N ALA A 70 -6.39 -10.59 9.20
CA ALA A 70 -5.05 -11.13 8.97
C ALA A 70 -3.96 -10.06 9.13
N ALA A 71 -2.79 -10.52 9.58
CA ALA A 71 -1.55 -9.76 9.52
C ALA A 71 -0.55 -10.48 8.61
N ILE A 72 -0.10 -9.80 7.56
CA ILE A 72 0.78 -10.34 6.53
C ILE A 72 2.08 -9.56 6.57
N ASN A 73 3.19 -10.28 6.67
CA ASN A 73 4.51 -9.68 6.69
C ASN A 73 5.26 -10.09 5.42
N VAL A 74 5.71 -9.10 4.64
CA VAL A 74 6.50 -9.34 3.43
C VAL A 74 7.85 -8.64 3.49
N PRO A 75 8.93 -9.30 3.03
CA PRO A 75 10.24 -8.66 2.93
C PRO A 75 10.23 -7.46 1.98
N ILE A 76 10.89 -6.39 2.40
CA ILE A 76 11.17 -5.22 1.57
C ILE A 76 12.55 -5.40 0.92
N THR A 77 12.58 -5.38 -0.41
CA THR A 77 13.79 -5.55 -1.24
C THR A 77 14.28 -4.24 -1.87
N GLY A 78 13.48 -3.18 -1.80
CA GLY A 78 13.79 -1.85 -2.33
C GLY A 78 12.97 -0.77 -1.62
N PRO A 79 13.26 0.52 -1.81
CA PRO A 79 12.55 1.57 -1.10
C PRO A 79 11.02 1.50 -1.30
N VAL A 80 10.26 1.92 -0.29
CA VAL A 80 8.80 1.94 -0.32
C VAL A 80 8.28 3.26 0.25
N ASN A 81 7.54 4.02 -0.56
CA ASN A 81 6.82 5.23 -0.14
C ASN A 81 5.29 5.12 -0.31
N ALA A 82 4.81 4.05 -0.94
CA ALA A 82 3.40 3.76 -1.09
C ALA A 82 3.13 2.26 -1.24
N VAL A 83 1.86 1.88 -1.06
CA VAL A 83 1.34 0.55 -1.37
C VAL A 83 0.29 0.68 -2.46
N ILE A 84 0.43 -0.10 -3.54
CA ILE A 84 -0.60 -0.26 -4.57
C ILE A 84 -1.42 -1.51 -4.25
N LEU A 85 -2.74 -1.34 -4.23
CA LEU A 85 -3.77 -2.36 -4.04
C LEU A 85 -4.61 -2.48 -5.32
N TRP A 86 -4.91 -3.70 -5.71
CA TRP A 86 -5.79 -4.03 -6.84
C TRP A 86 -6.48 -5.37 -6.59
N VAL A 87 -7.35 -5.77 -7.51
CA VAL A 87 -8.06 -7.04 -7.45
C VAL A 87 -7.68 -7.89 -8.66
N GLU A 88 -7.51 -9.18 -8.42
CA GLU A 88 -7.38 -10.18 -9.46
C GLU A 88 -8.55 -11.14 -9.38
N TYR A 89 -9.10 -11.50 -10.54
CA TYR A 89 -10.27 -12.35 -10.66
C TYR A 89 -9.92 -13.63 -11.39
N GLN A 90 -10.21 -14.75 -10.74
CA GLN A 90 -10.31 -16.04 -11.40
C GLN A 90 -11.75 -16.20 -11.93
N LEU A 91 -11.90 -16.17 -13.26
CA LEU A 91 -13.21 -16.16 -13.93
C LEU A 91 -13.73 -17.56 -14.27
N ASP A 92 -12.89 -18.59 -14.15
CA ASP A 92 -13.30 -19.98 -14.28
C ASP A 92 -12.70 -20.87 -13.19
N ALA A 93 -13.41 -21.93 -12.80
CA ALA A 93 -12.95 -22.87 -11.78
C ALA A 93 -11.67 -23.62 -12.19
N ALA A 94 -11.32 -23.61 -13.48
CA ALA A 94 -10.15 -24.28 -14.03
C ALA A 94 -8.86 -23.44 -13.99
N GLY A 95 -8.89 -22.19 -13.53
CA GLY A 95 -7.67 -21.39 -13.45
C GLY A 95 -7.22 -20.73 -14.77
N ARG A 96 -7.99 -20.86 -15.86
CA ARG A 96 -7.54 -20.50 -17.22
C ARG A 96 -7.89 -19.07 -17.60
N HIS A 97 -8.97 -18.53 -17.05
CA HIS A 97 -9.38 -17.16 -17.30
C HIS A 97 -9.08 -16.30 -16.09
N HIS A 98 -7.99 -15.54 -16.17
CA HIS A 98 -7.55 -14.61 -15.13
C HIS A 98 -7.61 -13.18 -15.65
N VAL A 99 -8.16 -12.28 -14.84
CA VAL A 99 -8.19 -10.85 -15.12
C VAL A 99 -7.62 -10.10 -13.93
N ALA A 100 -6.56 -9.33 -14.16
CA ALA A 100 -6.00 -8.40 -13.18
C ALA A 100 -6.51 -6.98 -13.45
N THR A 101 -6.73 -6.21 -12.38
CA THR A 101 -6.94 -4.74 -12.45
C THR A 101 -5.70 -3.96 -12.02
N GLY A 102 -4.55 -4.65 -11.97
CA GLY A 102 -3.31 -4.17 -11.40
C GLY A 102 -2.54 -3.15 -12.24
N PRO A 103 -1.29 -2.87 -11.87
CA PRO A 103 -0.58 -1.68 -12.35
C PRO A 103 -0.26 -1.60 -13.85
N SER A 104 -0.28 -2.71 -14.57
CA SER A 104 -0.09 -2.76 -16.03
C SER A 104 -1.36 -2.41 -16.82
N VAL A 105 -2.49 -2.23 -16.14
CA VAL A 105 -3.80 -2.06 -16.75
C VAL A 105 -4.12 -0.58 -16.95
N VAL A 106 -4.46 -0.21 -18.19
CA VAL A 106 -4.73 1.19 -18.58
C VAL A 106 -6.19 1.62 -18.41
N HIS A 107 -7.11 0.67 -18.24
CA HIS A 107 -8.55 0.94 -18.15
C HIS A 107 -9.11 0.87 -16.71
N ALA A 108 -8.24 0.68 -15.71
CA ALA A 108 -8.61 0.63 -14.31
C ALA A 108 -7.69 1.54 -13.49
N LYS A 109 -8.23 2.13 -12.42
CA LYS A 109 -7.43 2.78 -11.38
C LYS A 109 -7.17 1.77 -10.27
N GLN A 110 -6.00 1.90 -9.66
CA GLN A 110 -5.58 1.11 -8.51
C GLN A 110 -5.69 1.98 -7.26
N ALA A 111 -5.93 1.35 -6.11
CA ALA A 111 -5.95 2.06 -4.84
C ALA A 111 -4.51 2.23 -4.36
N VAL A 112 -4.13 3.47 -4.03
CA VAL A 112 -2.78 3.80 -3.56
C VAL A 112 -2.87 4.36 -2.16
N ARG A 113 -2.16 3.72 -1.22
CA ARG A 113 -1.92 4.27 0.12
C ARG A 113 -0.49 4.80 0.20
N PHE A 114 -0.34 6.09 0.45
CA PHE A 114 0.98 6.68 0.71
C PHE A 114 1.39 6.42 2.15
N LEU A 115 2.64 6.00 2.34
CA LEU A 115 3.18 5.78 3.68
C LEU A 115 3.64 7.13 4.26
N PRO A 116 3.49 7.36 5.58
CA PRO A 116 4.00 8.57 6.22
C PRO A 116 5.50 8.77 5.94
N ARG A 117 5.95 10.02 5.74
CA ARG A 117 7.36 10.35 5.46
C ARG A 117 8.34 9.79 6.48
N GLY A 118 7.92 9.63 7.74
CA GLY A 118 8.71 9.00 8.80
C GLY A 118 9.13 7.55 8.51
N ASN A 119 8.41 6.86 7.61
CA ASN A 119 8.76 5.53 7.11
C ASN A 119 9.78 5.58 5.95
N ALA A 120 9.81 6.68 5.18
CA ALA A 120 10.74 6.85 4.07
C ALA A 120 12.19 7.11 4.54
N SER A 121 12.37 7.73 5.71
CA SER A 121 13.68 7.88 6.36
C SER A 121 14.18 6.57 6.98
N THR A 122 13.30 5.68 7.44
CA THR A 122 13.64 4.33 7.94
C THR A 122 14.23 3.42 6.85
N VAL A 123 13.83 3.68 5.61
CA VAL A 123 14.28 2.94 4.43
C VAL A 123 15.77 3.19 4.12
N VAL A 124 16.30 4.41 4.33
CA VAL A 124 17.69 4.73 3.97
C VAL A 124 18.72 4.14 4.95
N GLU A 125 18.40 4.06 6.25
CA GLU A 125 19.30 3.48 7.25
C GLU A 125 19.08 1.97 7.48
N GLY A 126 17.85 1.47 7.32
CA GLY A 126 17.49 0.07 7.57
C GLY A 126 17.97 -0.93 6.52
N PHE A 127 18.39 -0.48 5.32
CA PHE A 127 18.95 -1.37 4.30
C PHE A 127 20.30 -1.99 4.70
N LYS A 128 21.06 -1.37 5.60
CA LYS A 128 22.40 -1.85 5.99
C LYS A 128 22.37 -3.04 6.93
N ASP A 129 21.29 -3.21 7.70
CA ASP A 129 21.20 -4.23 8.77
C ASP A 129 20.36 -5.46 8.40
N GLY A 130 19.78 -5.49 7.20
CA GLY A 130 19.12 -6.68 6.67
C GLY A 130 17.91 -7.14 7.48
N ALA A 131 16.77 -6.44 7.31
CA ALA A 131 15.47 -7.03 6.98
C ALA A 131 14.37 -6.03 7.38
N LEU A 132 14.02 -5.10 6.49
CA LEU A 132 12.77 -4.36 6.63
C LEU A 132 11.63 -5.26 6.12
N GLN A 133 10.49 -5.19 6.80
CA GLN A 133 9.26 -5.86 6.36
C GLN A 133 8.13 -4.84 6.26
N LEU A 134 7.27 -5.06 5.26
CA LEU A 134 5.97 -4.40 5.18
C LEU A 134 4.96 -5.31 5.89
N THR A 135 4.49 -4.85 7.05
CA THR A 135 3.37 -5.46 7.77
C THR A 135 2.08 -4.86 7.26
N THR A 136 1.19 -5.72 6.78
CA THR A 136 -0.16 -5.37 6.32
C THR A 136 -1.16 -6.03 7.25
N ALA A 137 -1.94 -5.24 7.98
CA ALA A 137 -3.11 -5.72 8.70
C ALA A 137 -4.35 -5.46 7.85
N VAL A 138 -5.23 -6.45 7.78
CA VAL A 138 -6.49 -6.42 7.04
C VAL A 138 -7.60 -6.79 7.99
N ASP A 139 -8.65 -5.97 8.03
CA ASP A 139 -9.90 -6.27 8.75
C ASP A 139 -11.08 -6.03 7.81
N PHE A 140 -11.84 -7.09 7.56
CA PHE A 140 -13.06 -7.09 6.77
C PHE A 140 -14.26 -7.48 7.62
N GLN A 141 -15.19 -6.54 7.78
CA GLN A 141 -16.40 -6.70 8.55
C GLN A 141 -17.56 -7.01 7.59
N ALA A 142 -17.82 -8.30 7.38
CA ALA A 142 -18.81 -8.77 6.40
C ALA A 142 -20.24 -8.23 6.63
N ALA A 143 -20.64 -7.99 7.88
CA ALA A 143 -21.95 -7.45 8.20
C ALA A 143 -22.16 -6.00 7.74
N GLU A 144 -21.08 -5.21 7.71
CA GLU A 144 -21.10 -3.79 7.33
C GLU A 144 -20.55 -3.55 5.91
N GLY A 145 -19.90 -4.56 5.33
CA GLY A 145 -19.19 -4.41 4.05
C GLY A 145 -17.99 -3.47 4.14
N VAL A 146 -17.40 -3.33 5.34
CA VAL A 146 -16.28 -2.43 5.60
C VAL A 146 -14.98 -3.21 5.52
N LEU A 147 -14.05 -2.71 4.72
CA LEU A 147 -12.71 -3.26 4.57
C LEU A 147 -11.71 -2.18 4.95
N SER A 148 -10.81 -2.51 5.87
CA SER A 148 -9.77 -1.60 6.34
C SER A 148 -8.39 -2.25 6.21
N TYR A 149 -7.40 -1.39 5.95
CA TYR A 149 -6.01 -1.77 5.81
C TYR A 149 -5.14 -0.87 6.67
N ALA A 150 -4.19 -1.47 7.38
CA ALA A 150 -3.09 -0.74 7.99
C ALA A 150 -1.76 -1.26 7.45
N PHE A 151 -0.89 -0.33 7.04
CA PHE A 151 0.43 -0.64 6.49
C PHE A 151 1.50 -0.03 7.37
N GLN A 152 2.45 -0.86 7.79
CA GLN A 152 3.59 -0.43 8.60
C GLN A 152 4.88 -0.99 8.03
N VAL A 153 5.92 -0.16 7.99
CA VAL A 153 7.28 -0.58 7.67
C VAL A 153 8.04 -0.69 8.97
N ALA A 154 8.53 -1.89 9.27
CA ALA A 154 9.26 -2.16 10.51
C ALA A 154 10.52 -2.99 10.24
N LYS A 155 11.49 -2.92 11.16
CA LYS A 155 12.59 -3.90 11.19
C LYS A 155 12.01 -5.27 11.52
N SER A 156 12.45 -6.29 10.79
CA SER A 156 12.20 -7.69 11.08
C SER A 156 12.72 -7.99 12.47
N SER A 157 11.84 -8.33 13.39
CA SER A 157 12.23 -8.97 14.64
C SER A 157 12.83 -10.34 14.29
N ALA A 158 14.13 -10.52 14.54
CA ALA A 158 14.75 -11.84 14.53
C ALA A 158 14.10 -12.68 15.64
N PHE A 159 13.59 -13.87 15.28
CA PHE A 159 13.22 -14.91 16.24
C PHE A 159 14.47 -15.64 16.71
#